data_AF-A0A373FS39-F1
#
_entry.id   AF-A0A373FS39-F1
#
_cell.length_a   1.000
_cell.length_b   1.000
_cell.length_c   1.000
_cell.angle_alpha   90.00
_cell.angle_beta   90.00
_cell.angle_gamma   90.00
#
_symmetry.space_group_name_H-M   'P 1'
#
loop_
_entity.id
_entity.type
_entity.pdbx_description
1 polymer ?
#
loop_
_entity_poly.entity_id
_entity_poly.type
_entity_poly.pdbx_seq_one_letter_code
_entity_poly.pdbx_strand_id
1 'polypeptide(L)'
;MAYITLTELAERPGPRELAQCASTLMQPVRDEALMDATLRGLDRSKWTPEEQASADAALKRIQDAVAEADAVIDGFLAKRGYPLPLELPPTSTGKSVLTSWSRAISRYYLNKSRVTDDKDPVVRDYKDAMKLLDWLVQGKYSLGGTDPEAKALNGGTDVRFAAAEPVFGRAQLKAFR
;
A
#
# COMPACT_ATOMS: atom_id res chain seq x y z
N MET A 1 -7.45 3.14 9.35
CA MET A 1 -6.35 2.37 10.00
C MET A 1 -5.11 2.59 9.15
N ALA A 2 -3.92 2.66 9.74
CA ALA A 2 -2.72 2.92 8.95
C ALA A 2 -2.29 1.66 8.17
N TYR A 3 -2.03 1.79 6.86
CA TYR A 3 -1.59 0.66 6.03
C TYR A 3 -0.10 0.34 6.21
N ILE A 4 0.63 1.21 6.88
CA ILE A 4 2.03 1.04 7.23
C ILE A 4 2.28 1.51 8.67
N THR A 5 3.07 0.75 9.40
CA THR A 5 3.51 1.12 10.75
C THR A 5 4.81 1.93 10.72
N LEU A 6 5.05 2.75 11.76
CA LEU A 6 6.30 3.50 11.89
C LEU A 6 7.53 2.57 11.95
N THR A 7 7.38 1.37 12.53
CA THR A 7 8.42 0.34 12.57
C THR A 7 8.72 -0.22 11.18
N GLU A 8 7.71 -0.48 10.34
CA GLU A 8 7.91 -0.94 8.96
C GLU A 8 8.54 0.14 8.06
N LEU A 9 8.24 1.42 8.32
CA LEU A 9 8.93 2.55 7.68
C LEU A 9 10.40 2.65 8.11
N ALA A 10 10.68 2.39 9.39
CA ALA A 10 12.05 2.40 9.92
C ALA A 10 12.91 1.28 9.30
N GLU A 11 12.34 0.12 8.94
CA GLU A 11 13.11 -0.96 8.30
C GLU A 11 13.45 -0.64 6.84
N ARG A 12 12.56 0.02 6.11
CA ARG A 12 12.73 0.40 4.71
C ARG A 12 11.88 1.65 4.44
N PRO A 13 12.43 2.77 3.95
CA PRO A 13 13.77 2.96 3.40
C PRO A 13 14.93 2.99 4.42
N GLY A 14 14.63 3.11 5.72
CA GLY A 14 15.64 3.23 6.78
C GLY A 14 15.52 4.53 7.57
N PRO A 15 15.95 4.56 8.85
CA PRO A 15 15.80 5.72 9.73
C PRO A 15 16.61 6.93 9.23
N ARG A 16 17.74 6.70 8.54
CA ARG A 16 18.54 7.76 7.91
C ARG A 16 17.79 8.53 6.82
N GLU A 17 17.13 7.82 5.91
CA GLU A 17 16.38 8.46 4.84
C GLU A 17 15.18 9.22 5.42
N LEU A 18 14.50 8.66 6.42
CA LEU A 18 13.39 9.33 7.09
C LEU A 18 13.84 10.58 7.85
N ALA A 19 14.97 10.53 8.55
CA ALA A 19 15.58 11.69 9.20
C ALA A 19 15.82 12.82 8.19
N GLN A 20 16.40 12.49 7.03
CA GLN A 20 16.69 13.46 5.98
C GLN A 20 15.42 14.01 5.31
N CYS A 21 14.44 13.16 5.02
CA CYS A 21 13.19 13.56 4.35
C CYS A 21 12.27 14.37 5.29
N ALA A 22 12.22 14.03 6.58
CA ALA A 22 11.38 14.73 7.56
C ALA A 22 12.06 16.00 8.13
N SER A 23 13.38 16.11 8.01
CA SER A 23 14.12 17.30 8.43
C SER A 23 13.77 18.55 7.62
N THR A 24 13.45 19.63 8.32
CA THR A 24 13.28 20.96 7.72
C THR A 24 14.57 21.76 7.84
N LEU A 25 14.83 22.70 6.92
CA LEU A 25 16.03 23.56 6.96
C LEU A 25 16.21 24.28 8.32
N MET A 26 15.12 24.58 9.02
CA MET A 26 15.12 25.21 10.35
C MET A 26 15.30 24.23 11.51
N GLN A 27 15.03 22.94 11.32
CA GLN A 27 15.10 21.89 12.35
C GLN A 27 15.64 20.59 11.73
N PRO A 28 16.97 20.52 11.51
CA PRO A 28 17.57 19.34 10.92
C PRO A 28 17.71 18.23 11.97
N VAL A 29 17.09 17.07 11.72
CA VAL A 29 17.41 15.89 12.51
C VAL A 29 18.72 15.31 12.00
N ARG A 30 19.80 15.55 12.75
CA ARG A 30 21.17 15.23 12.34
C ARG A 30 21.60 13.81 12.70
N ASP A 31 20.98 13.21 13.72
CA ASP A 31 21.36 11.90 14.24
C ASP A 31 20.35 10.82 13.83
N GLU A 32 20.83 9.83 13.07
CA GLU A 32 20.09 8.65 12.63
C GLU A 32 19.62 7.81 13.83
N ALA A 33 20.44 7.68 14.86
CA ALA A 33 20.11 6.89 16.04
C ALA A 33 19.00 7.52 16.88
N LEU A 34 18.91 8.86 16.90
CA LEU A 34 17.80 9.58 17.54
C LEU A 34 16.49 9.34 16.81
N MET A 35 16.49 9.35 15.46
CA MET A 35 15.29 9.05 14.69
C MET A 35 14.86 7.60 14.82
N ASP A 36 15.80 6.65 14.80
CA ASP A 36 15.48 5.24 15.03
C ASP A 36 14.87 5.01 16.42
N ALA A 37 15.45 5.62 17.45
CA ALA A 37 14.91 5.55 18.80
C ALA A 37 13.51 6.19 18.89
N THR A 38 13.28 7.30 18.19
CA THR A 38 11.98 8.00 18.15
C THR A 38 10.92 7.19 17.40
N LEU A 39 11.27 6.53 16.29
CA LEU A 39 10.36 5.69 15.51
C LEU A 39 10.01 4.38 16.23
N ARG A 40 10.96 3.82 17.00
CA ARG A 40 10.80 2.56 17.73
C ARG A 40 10.37 2.71 19.19
N GLY A 41 10.26 3.95 19.69
CA GLY A 41 9.91 4.22 21.08
C GLY A 41 10.97 3.78 22.11
N LEU A 42 12.25 3.81 21.72
CA LEU A 42 13.38 3.44 22.59
C LEU A 42 13.79 4.62 23.48
N ASP A 43 14.75 4.36 24.40
CA ASP A 43 15.29 5.40 25.28
C ASP A 43 16.02 6.50 24.49
N ARG A 44 15.71 7.75 24.83
CA ARG A 44 16.23 8.97 24.20
C ARG A 44 16.97 9.89 25.18
N SER A 45 17.20 9.46 26.43
CA SER A 45 17.87 10.26 27.45
C SER A 45 19.31 10.70 27.10
N LYS A 46 19.92 10.09 26.09
CA LYS A 46 21.24 10.46 25.57
C LYS A 46 21.27 11.80 24.81
N TRP A 47 20.15 12.21 24.21
CA TRP A 47 20.08 13.42 23.37
C TRP A 47 19.49 14.62 24.12
N THR A 48 19.86 15.82 23.69
CA THR A 48 19.38 17.06 24.31
C THR A 48 17.88 17.25 24.10
N PRO A 49 17.19 18.02 24.97
CA PRO A 49 15.76 18.29 24.81
C PRO A 49 15.41 18.98 23.48
N GLU A 50 16.32 19.82 22.96
CA GLU A 50 16.14 20.49 21.66
C GLU A 50 16.20 19.49 20.49
N GLU A 51 17.13 18.54 20.55
CA GLU A 51 17.22 17.47 19.55
C GLU A 51 16.00 16.54 19.61
N GLN A 52 15.53 16.20 20.82
CA GLN A 52 14.30 15.42 21.01
C GLN A 52 13.09 16.15 20.42
N ALA A 53 12.95 17.46 20.66
CA ALA A 53 11.88 18.27 20.10
C ALA A 53 11.91 18.32 18.56
N SER A 54 13.11 18.41 17.96
CA SER A 54 13.27 18.31 16.51
C SER A 54 12.86 16.94 15.97
N ALA A 55 13.18 15.85 16.68
CA ALA A 55 12.81 14.49 16.30
C ALA A 55 11.29 14.25 16.44
N ASP A 56 10.65 14.79 17.49
CA ASP A 56 9.21 14.71 17.69
C ASP A 56 8.44 15.49 16.60
N ALA A 57 8.94 16.68 16.23
CA ALA A 57 8.38 17.44 15.11
C ALA A 57 8.50 16.69 13.77
N ALA A 58 9.65 16.05 13.54
CA ALA A 58 9.85 15.20 12.36
C ALA A 58 8.92 13.99 12.36
N LEU A 59 8.73 13.31 13.50
CA LEU A 59 7.81 12.19 13.65
C LEU A 59 6.37 12.61 13.36
N LYS A 60 5.93 13.77 13.85
CA LYS A 60 4.59 14.29 13.56
C LYS A 60 4.38 14.50 12.06
N ARG A 61 5.35 15.09 11.37
CA ARG A 61 5.30 15.28 9.91
C ARG A 61 5.20 13.96 9.15
N ILE A 62 5.92 12.92 9.60
CA ILE A 62 5.82 11.57 9.04
C ILE A 62 4.42 11.00 9.26
N GLN A 63 3.86 11.13 10.46
CA GLN A 63 2.50 10.68 10.76
C GLN A 63 1.45 11.37 9.90
N ASP A 64 1.54 12.70 9.74
CA ASP A 64 0.63 13.48 8.89
C ASP A 64 0.73 13.01 7.43
N ALA A 65 1.94 12.81 6.90
CA ALA A 65 2.15 12.31 5.54
C ALA A 65 1.67 10.87 5.32
N VAL A 66 1.72 10.01 6.35
CA VAL A 66 1.15 8.66 6.31
C VAL A 66 -0.37 8.72 6.34
N ALA A 67 -0.95 9.54 7.20
CA ALA A 67 -2.40 9.72 7.28
C ALA A 67 -3.00 10.25 5.97
N GLU A 68 -2.34 11.22 5.32
CA GLU A 68 -2.73 11.69 4.00
C GLU A 68 -2.62 10.59 2.92
N ALA A 69 -1.54 9.82 2.92
CA ALA A 69 -1.35 8.72 1.98
C ALA A 69 -2.43 7.63 2.14
N ASP A 70 -2.75 7.27 3.38
CA ASP A 70 -3.76 6.28 3.70
C ASP A 70 -5.16 6.76 3.29
N ALA A 71 -5.47 8.04 3.49
CA ALA A 71 -6.74 8.63 3.04
C ALA A 71 -6.89 8.60 1.51
N VAL A 72 -5.81 8.82 0.77
CA VAL A 72 -5.80 8.71 -0.70
C VAL A 72 -6.08 7.27 -1.13
N ILE A 73 -5.39 6.30 -0.53
CA ILE A 73 -5.58 4.87 -0.81
C ILE A 73 -7.01 4.43 -0.49
N ASP A 74 -7.55 4.85 0.66
CA ASP A 74 -8.93 4.59 1.06
C ASP A 74 -9.92 5.13 0.02
N GLY A 75 -9.69 6.30 -0.56
CA GLY A 75 -10.51 6.85 -1.64
C GLY A 75 -10.58 5.94 -2.87
N PHE A 76 -9.46 5.35 -3.29
CA PHE A 76 -9.43 4.39 -4.41
C PHE A 76 -10.09 3.07 -4.04
N LEU A 77 -9.88 2.56 -2.83
CA LEU A 77 -10.50 1.33 -2.34
C LEU A 77 -12.02 1.46 -2.26
N ALA A 78 -12.52 2.57 -1.73
CA ALA A 78 -13.95 2.89 -1.67
C ALA A 78 -14.57 2.94 -3.07
N LYS A 79 -13.87 3.55 -4.05
CA LYS A 79 -14.33 3.63 -5.44
C LYS A 79 -14.48 2.25 -6.10
N ARG A 80 -13.64 1.28 -5.73
CA ARG A 80 -13.77 -0.13 -6.16
C ARG A 80 -14.86 -0.90 -5.40
N GLY A 81 -15.38 -0.35 -4.30
CA GLY A 81 -16.41 -1.00 -3.48
C GLY A 81 -15.87 -1.89 -2.37
N TYR A 82 -14.60 -1.72 -1.95
CA TYR A 82 -14.15 -2.33 -0.72
C TYR A 82 -14.86 -1.69 0.49
N PRO A 83 -15.34 -2.49 1.45
CA PRO A 83 -15.84 -1.95 2.71
C PRO A 83 -14.66 -1.34 3.50
N LEU A 84 -14.83 -0.09 3.93
CA LEU A 84 -13.87 0.59 4.80
C LEU A 84 -14.41 0.60 6.24
N PRO A 85 -13.55 0.38 7.25
CA PRO A 85 -12.10 0.13 7.14
C PRO A 85 -11.79 -1.26 6.57
N LEU A 86 -10.82 -1.32 5.65
CA LEU A 86 -10.41 -2.57 5.02
C LEU A 86 -9.55 -3.39 5.99
N GLU A 87 -10.07 -4.52 6.45
CA GLU A 87 -9.30 -5.46 7.27
C GLU A 87 -8.63 -6.52 6.40
N LEU A 88 -7.30 -6.42 6.28
CA LEU A 88 -6.46 -7.39 5.58
C LEU A 88 -5.55 -8.11 6.59
N PRO A 89 -5.44 -9.45 6.52
CA PRO A 89 -4.51 -10.20 7.36
C PRO A 89 -3.07 -9.68 7.22
N PRO A 90 -2.28 -9.64 8.30
CA PRO A 90 -0.90 -9.14 8.27
C PRO A 90 0.00 -9.79 7.22
N THR A 91 -0.24 -11.07 6.91
CA THR A 91 0.54 -11.87 5.96
C THR A 91 -0.03 -11.88 4.55
N SER A 92 -1.13 -11.16 4.30
CA SER A 92 -1.75 -11.13 2.98
C SER A 92 -0.90 -10.32 1.99
N THR A 93 -0.84 -10.81 0.75
CA THR A 93 -0.20 -10.10 -0.37
C THR A 93 -0.84 -8.72 -0.56
N GLY A 94 -2.16 -8.60 -0.42
CA GLY A 94 -2.87 -7.33 -0.47
C GLY A 94 -2.34 -6.30 0.53
N LYS A 95 -2.09 -6.70 1.79
CA LYS A 95 -1.49 -5.80 2.78
C LYS A 95 -0.10 -5.36 2.36
N SER A 96 0.79 -6.28 1.96
CA SER A 96 2.15 -5.91 1.55
C SER A 96 2.19 -4.90 0.40
N VAL A 97 1.24 -4.99 -0.53
CA VAL A 97 1.12 -4.08 -1.67
C VAL A 97 0.63 -2.70 -1.22
N LEU A 98 -0.42 -2.65 -0.38
CA LEU A 98 -0.91 -1.39 0.18
C LEU A 98 0.15 -0.69 1.04
N THR A 99 0.91 -1.45 1.83
CA THR A 99 2.06 -0.93 2.60
C THR A 99 3.12 -0.34 1.67
N SER A 100 3.40 -0.98 0.53
CA SER A 100 4.34 -0.45 -0.47
C SER A 100 3.83 0.84 -1.13
N TRP A 101 2.54 0.94 -1.44
CA TRP A 101 1.96 2.15 -2.04
C TRP A 101 1.87 3.30 -1.05
N SER A 102 1.40 3.04 0.18
CA SER A 102 1.35 4.03 1.27
C SER A 102 2.75 4.61 1.49
N ARG A 103 3.78 3.76 1.54
CA ARG A 103 5.18 4.19 1.62
C ARG A 103 5.62 5.10 0.47
N ALA A 104 5.34 4.72 -0.77
CA ALA A 104 5.75 5.51 -1.94
C ALA A 104 5.10 6.90 -1.92
N ILE A 105 3.82 6.97 -1.56
CA ILE A 105 3.05 8.21 -1.46
C ILE A 105 3.56 9.08 -0.30
N SER A 106 3.75 8.51 0.91
CA SER A 106 4.28 9.26 2.05
C SER A 106 5.70 9.78 1.78
N ARG A 107 6.56 8.99 1.14
CA ARG A 107 7.92 9.43 0.74
C ARG A 107 7.87 10.62 -0.21
N TYR A 108 6.93 10.63 -1.15
CA TYR A 108 6.72 11.75 -2.04
C TYR A 108 6.21 12.99 -1.30
N TYR A 109 5.25 12.87 -0.39
CA TYR A 109 4.76 14.01 0.40
C TYR A 109 5.81 14.63 1.30
N LEU A 110 6.69 13.82 1.90
CA LEU A 110 7.82 14.32 2.68
C LEU A 110 8.82 15.10 1.82
N ASN A 111 9.09 14.63 0.59
CA ASN A 111 10.08 15.22 -0.31
C ASN A 111 9.53 16.26 -1.30
N LYS A 112 8.21 16.53 -1.29
CA LYS A 112 7.52 17.35 -2.31
C LYS A 112 8.14 18.74 -2.50
N SER A 113 8.69 19.35 -1.46
CA SER A 113 9.34 20.67 -1.53
C SER A 113 10.79 20.65 -2.02
N ARG A 114 11.44 19.48 -2.05
CA ARG A 114 12.83 19.30 -2.49
C ARG A 114 12.96 18.71 -3.90
N VAL A 115 11.92 18.00 -4.35
CA VAL A 115 11.87 17.44 -5.71
C VAL A 115 11.86 18.59 -6.71
N THR A 116 12.91 18.68 -7.52
CA THR A 116 13.05 19.68 -8.58
C THR A 116 13.03 19.07 -9.97
N ASP A 117 13.26 17.76 -10.11
CA ASP A 117 13.25 17.06 -11.38
C ASP A 117 12.16 15.97 -11.41
N ASP A 118 11.48 15.88 -12.54
CA ASP A 118 10.40 14.92 -12.78
C ASP A 118 10.94 13.48 -12.99
N LYS A 119 12.26 13.35 -13.12
CA LYS A 119 13.01 12.08 -13.20
C LYS A 119 13.45 11.52 -11.85
N ASP A 120 13.17 12.21 -10.75
CA ASP A 120 13.53 11.75 -9.42
C ASP A 120 12.87 10.38 -9.13
N PRO A 121 13.61 9.37 -8.60
CA PRO A 121 13.07 8.05 -8.30
C PRO A 121 11.82 8.10 -7.41
N VAL A 122 11.76 9.06 -6.49
CA VAL A 122 10.61 9.27 -5.59
C VAL A 122 9.34 9.66 -6.36
N VAL A 123 9.47 10.51 -7.38
CA VAL A 123 8.34 10.93 -8.24
C VAL A 123 7.87 9.76 -9.09
N ARG A 124 8.81 8.98 -9.61
CA ARG A 124 8.50 7.77 -10.38
C ARG A 124 7.73 6.75 -9.54
N ASP A 125 8.23 6.41 -8.35
CA ASP A 125 7.59 5.46 -7.44
C ASP A 125 6.16 5.90 -7.08
N TYR A 126 5.95 7.21 -6.86
CA TYR A 126 4.63 7.80 -6.64
C TYR A 126 3.70 7.66 -7.85
N LYS A 127 4.18 8.01 -9.06
CA LYS A 127 3.39 7.87 -10.30
C LYS A 127 3.03 6.41 -10.56
N ASP A 128 3.95 5.49 -10.32
CA ASP A 128 3.72 4.05 -10.45
C ASP A 128 2.68 3.55 -9.44
N ALA A 129 2.74 3.99 -8.17
CA ALA A 129 1.73 3.67 -7.16
C ALA A 129 0.33 4.20 -7.53
N MET A 130 0.22 5.46 -7.96
CA MET A 130 -1.05 6.06 -8.40
C MET A 130 -1.63 5.34 -9.62
N LYS A 131 -0.79 4.91 -10.56
CA LYS A 131 -1.21 4.13 -11.73
C LYS A 131 -1.72 2.74 -11.34
N LEU A 132 -1.07 2.07 -10.39
CA LEU A 132 -1.52 0.77 -9.88
C LEU A 132 -2.84 0.89 -9.12
N LEU A 133 -3.06 1.98 -8.37
CA LEU A 133 -4.34 2.29 -7.73
C LEU A 133 -5.46 2.56 -8.75
N ASP A 134 -5.15 3.22 -9.87
CA ASP A 134 -6.10 3.39 -10.97
C ASP A 134 -6.43 2.05 -11.66
N TRP A 135 -5.43 1.20 -11.89
CA TRP A 135 -5.64 -0.17 -12.39
C TRP A 135 -6.43 -1.04 -11.42
N LEU A 136 -6.24 -0.82 -10.12
CA LEU A 136 -7.06 -1.41 -9.09
C LEU A 136 -8.52 -0.99 -9.31
N VAL A 137 -8.82 0.31 -9.38
CA VAL A 137 -10.21 0.76 -9.62
C VAL A 137 -10.79 0.25 -10.94
N GLN A 138 -9.97 0.09 -11.99
CA GLN A 138 -10.40 -0.46 -13.27
C GLN A 138 -10.57 -1.99 -13.28
N GLY A 139 -10.32 -2.68 -12.16
CA GLY A 139 -10.39 -4.13 -12.06
C GLY A 139 -9.23 -4.88 -12.75
N LYS A 140 -8.22 -4.18 -13.27
CA LYS A 140 -7.04 -4.78 -13.94
C LYS A 140 -6.01 -5.34 -12.95
N TYR A 141 -6.01 -4.84 -11.73
CA TYR A 141 -5.20 -5.32 -10.62
C TYR A 141 -6.12 -5.89 -9.55
N SER A 142 -5.72 -6.87 -8.74
CA SER A 142 -6.54 -7.41 -7.64
C SER A 142 -5.71 -7.55 -6.37
N LEU A 143 -6.31 -7.27 -5.22
CA LEU A 143 -5.65 -7.42 -3.90
C LEU A 143 -5.80 -8.83 -3.33
N GLY A 144 -6.44 -9.76 -4.07
CA GLY A 144 -6.62 -11.15 -3.67
C GLY A 144 -8.08 -11.51 -3.35
N GLY A 145 -8.28 -12.59 -2.59
CA GLY A 145 -9.59 -13.28 -2.45
C GLY A 145 -10.74 -12.48 -1.81
N THR A 146 -10.49 -11.30 -1.26
CA THR A 146 -11.51 -10.38 -0.73
C THR A 146 -11.96 -9.33 -1.75
N ASP A 147 -11.43 -9.38 -2.96
CA ASP A 147 -11.78 -8.45 -4.03
C ASP A 147 -13.26 -8.60 -4.45
N PRO A 148 -14.10 -7.58 -4.22
CA PRO A 148 -15.53 -7.66 -4.46
C PRO A 148 -15.85 -7.88 -5.95
N GLU A 149 -14.99 -7.39 -6.85
CA GLU A 149 -15.18 -7.52 -8.30
C GLU A 149 -14.48 -8.74 -8.92
N ALA A 150 -13.50 -9.37 -8.25
CA ALA A 150 -12.96 -10.66 -8.72
C ALA A 150 -14.05 -11.75 -8.75
N LYS A 151 -15.09 -11.63 -7.91
CA LYS A 151 -16.27 -12.49 -7.95
C LYS A 151 -17.12 -12.29 -9.22
N ALA A 152 -17.04 -11.13 -9.88
CA ALA A 152 -17.81 -10.85 -11.10
C ALA A 152 -17.26 -11.59 -12.34
N LEU A 153 -15.96 -11.93 -12.36
CA LEU A 153 -15.38 -12.76 -13.44
C LEU A 153 -15.93 -14.19 -13.46
N ASN A 154 -16.44 -14.69 -12.32
CA ASN A 154 -17.11 -15.99 -12.23
C ASN A 154 -18.62 -15.92 -12.53
N GLY A 155 -19.14 -14.75 -12.92
CA GLY A 155 -20.57 -14.43 -12.84
C GLY A 155 -21.38 -14.35 -14.12
N GLY A 156 -20.83 -14.60 -15.32
CA GLY A 156 -21.66 -14.45 -16.53
C GLY A 156 -21.12 -14.88 -17.89
N THR A 157 -19.89 -15.36 -17.99
CA THR A 157 -19.28 -15.74 -19.29
C THR A 157 -18.87 -17.22 -19.36
N ASP A 158 -19.31 -18.05 -18.41
CA ASP A 158 -19.20 -19.50 -18.55
C ASP A 158 -20.34 -20.01 -19.44
N VAL A 159 -20.11 -20.05 -20.75
CA VAL A 159 -21.04 -20.64 -21.72
C VAL A 159 -20.97 -22.17 -21.56
N ARG A 160 -21.85 -22.71 -20.72
CA ARG A 160 -22.03 -24.16 -20.58
C ARG A 160 -23.00 -24.67 -21.63
N PHE A 161 -22.49 -25.43 -22.59
CA PHE A 161 -23.32 -26.17 -23.52
C PHE A 161 -23.87 -27.42 -22.82
N ALA A 162 -25.15 -27.37 -22.43
CA ALA A 162 -25.88 -28.57 -22.07
C ALA A 162 -26.47 -29.17 -23.36
N ALA A 163 -26.06 -30.39 -23.70
CA ALA A 163 -26.68 -31.18 -24.75
C ALA A 163 -27.57 -32.27 -24.14
N ALA A 164 -28.63 -32.64 -24.83
CA ALA A 164 -29.42 -33.81 -24.46
C ALA A 164 -28.54 -35.08 -24.55
N GLU A 165 -28.85 -36.06 -23.71
CA GLU A 165 -28.13 -37.33 -23.71
C GLU A 165 -28.20 -37.98 -25.11
N PRO A 166 -27.07 -38.46 -25.67
CA PRO A 166 -27.05 -38.97 -27.04
C PRO A 166 -27.94 -40.21 -27.17
N VAL A 167 -29.03 -40.05 -27.94
CA VAL A 167 -30.01 -41.13 -28.20
C VAL A 167 -29.39 -42.30 -28.97
N PHE A 168 -28.35 -42.01 -29.78
CA PHE A 168 -27.59 -43.00 -30.53
C PHE A 168 -26.12 -42.94 -30.15
N GLY A 169 -25.61 -44.01 -29.56
CA GLY A 169 -24.23 -44.13 -29.15
C GLY A 169 -23.82 -45.58 -28.95
N ARG A 170 -22.53 -45.83 -28.80
CA ARG A 170 -21.97 -47.18 -28.67
C ARG A 170 -22.54 -47.95 -27.48
N ALA A 171 -22.96 -47.25 -26.42
CA ALA A 171 -23.63 -47.84 -25.26
C ALA A 171 -25.09 -48.22 -25.58
N GLN A 172 -25.82 -47.32 -26.24
CA GLN A 172 -27.23 -47.49 -26.62
C GLN A 172 -27.41 -48.58 -27.69
N LEU A 173 -26.42 -48.77 -28.56
CA LEU A 173 -26.42 -49.83 -29.59
C LEU A 173 -26.14 -51.25 -29.05
N LYS A 174 -25.76 -51.40 -27.78
CA LYS A 174 -25.58 -52.74 -27.18
C LYS A 174 -26.90 -53.48 -26.98
N ALA A 175 -28.03 -52.77 -26.88
CA ALA A 175 -29.35 -53.36 -26.69
C ALA A 175 -29.94 -53.94 -27.99
N PHE A 176 -29.33 -53.66 -29.15
CA PHE A 176 -29.78 -54.11 -30.47
C PHE A 176 -28.88 -55.20 -31.07
N ARG A 177 -28.05 -55.85 -30.25
CA ARG A 177 -27.18 -56.97 -30.65
C ARG A 177 -27.59 -58.27 -30.00
#